data_AF-A0A8S1J747-F1
#
_entry.id   AF-A0A8S1J747-F1
#
_cell.length_a   1.000
_cell.length_b   1.000
_cell.length_c   1.000
_cell.angle_alpha   90.00
_cell.angle_beta   90.00
_cell.angle_gamma   90.00
#
_symmetry.space_group_name_H-M   'P 1'
#
loop_
_entity.id
_entity.type
_entity.pdbx_description
1 polymer ?
#
loop_
_entity_poly.entity_id
_entity_poly.type
_entity_poly.pdbx_seq_one_letter_code
_entity_poly.pdbx_strand_id
1 'polypeptide(L)'
;MEEPPPLRLLTRTHNATTLYQGPPATGKLEDLQSGATGTIEFSDDGKWLCAGSRQKVDIISTQSMETVHSMHIDSAVSVSFSPQGTYLVTYQRPKKELGGGHKNLQVWSVSSGELVWELHQKPITAEKWPAIKWNTDETAAFHMVTNNVHVYNPADGFKAVVSKLPLPSIGAFSVSPGVDAKVAAYVAEKGGPASVCLYAVSSFPTDATGKPLALARRSFFRVSAAELLWNSTGKALLCVCSSEFDATNKNYYGEQQLHFLAADGSNDQRVHLSEGPIHDVQWSPRGDYFVVIAGFMPAKPILFNSQCKPIYDLGSGPYNFARWNPQGRFLCIAGFGNLPGDIIFFDKKSSGTCKRMGSVRCPSVSLEWAPDGRHVLTALTAPRLRVDNGFQVLTYYGEKLHHEQFTELFEARWVAAPQGTYPDRPQSPDRATAASEGSASASGARGGQEKSTSSYVAPHLRGRQSAEASKNFSLAHSEDEAGRIKGVFQRPKPTVPGGEFVSKSAARNAKRRAKKKSAKDVDKADETQETPMESEGAAHQEFPAAEVEPPSATADEGTSGEVDKAKRIRALQKKLRQIEQLKEKRDAGEGALQPTQLDKIATEQEVLKELRALGITE
;
A
#
# COMPACT_ATOMS: atom_id res chain seq x y z
N MET A 1 -22.41 29.98 15.24
CA MET A 1 -21.88 28.72 14.71
C MET A 1 -22.18 27.68 15.76
N GLU A 2 -23.02 26.72 15.43
CA GLU A 2 -23.30 25.56 16.29
C GLU A 2 -21.98 24.85 16.58
N GLU A 3 -21.76 24.43 17.84
CA GLU A 3 -20.53 23.74 18.21
C GLU A 3 -20.49 22.38 17.48
N PRO A 4 -19.36 21.99 16.85
CA PRO A 4 -19.30 20.73 16.12
C PRO A 4 -19.58 19.56 17.06
N PRO A 5 -20.20 18.47 16.56
CA PRO A 5 -20.51 17.32 17.39
C PRO A 5 -19.24 16.73 18.02
N PRO A 6 -19.36 16.05 19.17
CA PRO A 6 -18.23 15.39 19.78
C PRO A 6 -17.69 14.29 18.88
N LEU A 7 -16.36 14.15 18.82
CA LEU A 7 -15.72 13.03 18.14
C LEU A 7 -16.15 11.71 18.77
N ARG A 8 -16.26 10.70 17.92
CA ARG A 8 -16.62 9.34 18.32
C ARG A 8 -15.68 8.34 17.69
N LEU A 9 -15.33 7.32 18.46
CA LEU A 9 -14.41 6.26 18.09
C LEU A 9 -15.11 4.92 18.26
N LEU A 10 -15.01 4.04 17.27
CA LEU A 10 -15.51 2.68 17.34
C LEU A 10 -14.35 1.72 17.53
N THR A 11 -14.51 0.77 18.46
CA THR A 11 -13.63 -0.40 18.58
C THR A 11 -14.42 -1.69 18.42
N ARG A 12 -13.76 -2.72 17.90
CA ARG A 12 -14.34 -4.04 17.72
C ARG A 12 -13.45 -5.12 18.31
N THR A 13 -14.05 -5.93 19.16
CA THR A 13 -13.45 -7.13 19.76
C THR A 13 -14.27 -8.36 19.33
N HIS A 14 -13.91 -9.54 19.81
CA HIS A 14 -14.69 -10.76 19.56
C HIS A 14 -16.11 -10.69 20.15
N ASN A 15 -16.28 -10.03 21.29
CA ASN A 15 -17.50 -10.09 22.08
C ASN A 15 -18.35 -8.83 21.97
N ALA A 16 -17.76 -7.70 21.60
CA ALA A 16 -18.44 -6.42 21.61
C ALA A 16 -17.91 -5.48 20.52
N THR A 17 -18.83 -4.65 20.02
CA THR A 17 -18.51 -3.42 19.31
C THR A 17 -18.83 -2.26 20.25
N THR A 18 -17.84 -1.43 20.56
CA THR A 18 -17.95 -0.38 21.56
C THR A 18 -17.78 0.97 20.90
N LEU A 19 -18.67 1.91 21.24
CA LEU A 19 -18.53 3.31 20.85
C LEU A 19 -18.01 4.14 22.03
N TYR A 20 -17.00 4.96 21.76
CA TYR A 20 -16.43 5.92 22.69
C TYR A 20 -16.79 7.33 22.23
N GLN A 21 -17.08 8.22 23.18
CA GLN A 21 -17.14 9.66 22.94
C GLN A 21 -15.80 10.26 23.32
N GLY A 22 -15.27 11.24 22.59
CA GLY A 22 -13.98 11.86 22.87
C GLY A 22 -12.97 11.60 21.76
N PRO A 23 -11.79 12.25 21.76
CA PRO A 23 -10.93 12.65 22.88
C PRO A 23 -11.22 14.05 23.48
N PRO A 24 -10.73 14.39 24.70
CA PRO A 24 -9.77 13.66 25.54
C PRO A 24 -10.40 12.70 26.58
N ALA A 25 -11.68 12.87 26.92
CA ALA A 25 -12.40 11.94 27.77
C ALA A 25 -13.05 10.89 26.87
N THR A 26 -12.34 9.79 26.56
CA THR A 26 -12.89 8.61 25.88
C THR A 26 -13.83 7.85 26.80
N GLY A 27 -14.94 8.49 27.18
CA GLY A 27 -16.01 7.84 27.92
C GLY A 27 -16.61 6.76 27.04
N LYS A 28 -16.61 5.52 27.54
CA LYS A 28 -17.32 4.41 26.91
C LYS A 28 -18.81 4.75 26.92
N LEU A 29 -19.39 5.02 25.75
CA LEU A 29 -20.79 5.43 25.62
C LEU A 29 -21.69 4.21 25.77
N GLU A 30 -21.46 3.21 24.93
CA GLU A 30 -22.36 2.08 24.81
C GLU A 30 -21.66 0.88 24.18
N ASP A 31 -21.92 -0.30 24.71
CA ASP A 31 -21.61 -1.55 24.03
C ASP A 31 -22.80 -1.90 23.15
N LEU A 32 -22.59 -1.86 21.84
CA LEU A 32 -23.50 -2.53 20.91
C LEU A 32 -23.39 -4.03 21.21
N GLN A 33 -24.36 -4.56 21.95
CA GLN A 33 -24.59 -6.00 22.13
C GLN A 33 -25.10 -6.64 20.82
N SER A 34 -24.56 -6.23 19.69
CA SER A 34 -24.66 -7.02 18.48
C SER A 34 -23.60 -8.10 18.60
N GLY A 35 -23.99 -9.37 18.40
CA GLY A 35 -23.06 -10.47 18.12
C GLY A 35 -22.32 -10.26 16.78
N ALA A 36 -21.76 -9.06 16.58
CA ALA A 36 -21.10 -8.50 15.42
C ALA A 36 -19.75 -9.19 15.20
N THR A 37 -19.85 -10.48 14.94
CA THR A 37 -18.75 -11.36 14.55
C THR A 37 -18.40 -11.22 13.06
N GLY A 38 -19.01 -10.26 12.35
CA GLY A 38 -18.89 -10.07 10.90
C GLY A 38 -18.32 -8.71 10.48
N THR A 39 -18.89 -8.16 9.41
CA THR A 39 -18.46 -6.90 8.78
C THR A 39 -19.13 -5.67 9.40
N ILE A 40 -18.37 -4.59 9.54
CA ILE A 40 -18.88 -3.30 9.97
C ILE A 40 -18.50 -2.24 8.93
N GLU A 41 -19.43 -1.34 8.61
CA GLU A 41 -19.14 -0.20 7.73
C GLU A 41 -19.95 1.01 8.18
N PHE A 42 -19.35 2.20 8.12
CA PHE A 42 -20.03 3.46 8.30
C PHE A 42 -20.46 4.02 6.94
N SER A 43 -21.58 4.74 6.91
CA SER A 43 -21.84 5.63 5.78
C SER A 43 -20.79 6.74 5.71
N ASP A 44 -20.54 7.29 4.52
CA ASP A 44 -19.56 8.38 4.32
C ASP A 44 -19.88 9.62 5.16
N ASP A 45 -21.16 9.85 5.46
CA ASP A 45 -21.67 10.92 6.32
C ASP A 45 -21.67 10.56 7.81
N GLY A 46 -21.31 9.33 8.17
CA GLY A 46 -21.26 8.81 9.53
C GLY A 46 -22.59 8.72 10.26
N LYS A 47 -23.73 8.92 9.59
CA LYS A 47 -25.06 8.81 10.22
C LYS A 47 -25.49 7.37 10.45
N TRP A 48 -25.05 6.47 9.58
CA TRP A 48 -25.42 5.06 9.60
C TRP A 48 -24.22 4.19 9.92
N LEU A 49 -24.47 3.18 10.74
CA LEU A 49 -23.56 2.08 11.03
C LEU A 49 -24.23 0.79 10.57
N CYS A 50 -23.60 0.08 9.65
CA CYS A 50 -24.02 -1.25 9.27
C CYS A 50 -23.21 -2.26 10.10
N ALA A 51 -23.89 -3.17 10.80
CA ALA A 51 -23.29 -4.25 11.56
C ALA A 51 -23.79 -5.61 11.07
N GLY A 52 -22.87 -6.40 10.50
CA GLY A 52 -23.12 -7.75 10.03
C GLY A 52 -22.90 -8.79 11.12
N SER A 53 -23.87 -9.68 11.27
CA SER A 53 -23.79 -10.91 12.06
C SER A 53 -23.84 -12.14 11.13
N ARG A 54 -23.84 -13.36 11.69
CA ARG A 54 -23.91 -14.58 10.89
C ARG A 54 -25.25 -14.78 10.16
N GLN A 55 -26.33 -14.16 10.61
CA GLN A 55 -27.69 -14.39 10.08
C GLN A 55 -28.43 -13.10 9.69
N LYS A 56 -27.96 -11.96 10.18
CA LYS A 56 -28.60 -10.67 9.92
C LYS A 56 -27.58 -9.56 9.70
N VAL A 57 -28.02 -8.53 8.99
CA VAL A 57 -27.32 -7.26 8.83
C VAL A 57 -28.22 -6.17 9.41
N ASP A 58 -27.72 -5.50 10.45
CA ASP A 58 -28.42 -4.43 11.15
C ASP A 58 -27.93 -3.06 10.65
N ILE A 59 -28.87 -2.16 10.37
CA ILE A 59 -28.60 -0.73 10.15
C ILE A 59 -28.91 0.00 11.44
N ILE A 60 -27.91 0.67 11.99
CA ILE A 60 -27.96 1.34 13.29
C ILE A 60 -27.75 2.84 13.05
N SER A 61 -28.56 3.68 13.70
CA SER A 61 -28.31 5.12 13.73
C SER A 61 -27.14 5.41 14.66
N THR A 62 -26.10 6.10 14.18
CA THR A 62 -24.97 6.45 15.05
C THR A 62 -25.35 7.47 16.11
N GLN A 63 -26.40 8.26 15.89
CA GLN A 63 -26.82 9.30 16.84
C GLN A 63 -27.53 8.70 18.06
N SER A 64 -28.54 7.86 17.84
CA SER A 64 -29.33 7.22 18.90
C SER A 64 -28.80 5.85 19.33
N MET A 65 -27.90 5.25 18.55
CA MET A 65 -27.40 3.87 18.73
C MET A 65 -28.47 2.79 18.64
N GLU A 66 -29.64 3.13 18.12
CA GLU A 66 -30.74 2.18 17.93
C GLU A 66 -30.68 1.53 16.54
N THR A 67 -31.01 0.24 16.49
CA THR A 67 -31.21 -0.48 15.23
C THR A 67 -32.48 0.03 14.55
N VAL A 68 -32.32 0.64 13.39
CA VAL A 68 -33.43 1.15 12.57
C VAL A 68 -34.02 0.03 11.72
N HIS A 69 -33.16 -0.78 11.09
CA HIS A 69 -33.57 -1.90 10.23
C HIS A 69 -32.71 -3.14 10.50
N SER A 70 -33.32 -4.32 10.39
CA SER A 70 -32.64 -5.62 10.50
C SER A 70 -33.01 -6.50 9.32
N MET A 71 -32.07 -6.75 8.42
CA MET A 71 -32.26 -7.59 7.24
C MET A 71 -31.74 -8.99 7.52
N HIS A 72 -32.54 -10.03 7.24
CA HIS A 72 -32.11 -11.42 7.41
C HIS A 72 -31.25 -11.86 6.22
N ILE A 73 -29.93 -11.82 6.41
CA ILE A 73 -28.93 -12.11 5.39
C ILE A 73 -27.92 -13.08 5.98
N ASP A 74 -27.95 -14.32 5.51
CA ASP A 74 -27.05 -15.37 6.01
C ASP A 74 -25.60 -15.08 5.59
N SER A 75 -24.72 -14.94 6.58
CA SER A 75 -23.26 -14.87 6.39
C SER A 75 -22.82 -13.84 5.35
N ALA A 76 -23.31 -12.61 5.49
CA ALA A 76 -22.81 -11.47 4.73
C ALA A 76 -21.28 -11.34 4.89
N VAL A 77 -20.57 -11.25 3.77
CA VAL A 77 -19.10 -11.20 3.73
C VAL A 77 -18.59 -9.79 3.54
N SER A 78 -19.35 -8.94 2.87
CA SER A 78 -19.00 -7.54 2.67
C SER A 78 -20.28 -6.72 2.59
N VAL A 79 -20.22 -5.51 3.13
CA VAL A 79 -21.28 -4.51 3.08
C VAL A 79 -20.67 -3.22 2.53
N SER A 80 -21.45 -2.35 1.93
CA SER A 80 -20.98 -1.02 1.54
C SER A 80 -22.15 -0.06 1.33
N PHE A 81 -22.02 1.16 1.84
CA PHE A 81 -23.01 2.21 1.61
C PHE A 81 -22.80 2.91 0.27
N SER A 82 -23.88 3.42 -0.31
CA SER A 82 -23.78 4.43 -1.37
C SER A 82 -23.29 5.77 -0.81
N PRO A 83 -22.75 6.69 -1.64
CA PRO A 83 -22.08 7.92 -1.16
C PRO A 83 -22.92 8.86 -0.28
N GLN A 84 -24.24 8.89 -0.45
CA GLN A 84 -25.17 9.67 0.38
C GLN A 84 -25.85 8.82 1.46
N GLY A 85 -25.55 7.52 1.52
CA GLY A 85 -26.13 6.59 2.49
C GLY A 85 -27.59 6.22 2.22
N THR A 86 -28.11 6.43 1.01
CA THR A 86 -29.49 6.04 0.64
C THR A 86 -29.64 4.54 0.43
N TYR A 87 -28.58 3.88 -0.07
CA TYR A 87 -28.56 2.46 -0.38
C TYR A 87 -27.46 1.73 0.38
N LEU A 88 -27.74 0.48 0.73
CA LEU A 88 -26.76 -0.45 1.28
C LEU A 88 -26.60 -1.64 0.32
N VAL A 89 -25.36 -1.92 -0.08
CA VAL A 89 -25.00 -3.08 -0.89
C VAL A 89 -24.47 -4.17 0.03
N THR A 90 -25.04 -5.37 -0.05
CA THR A 90 -24.60 -6.54 0.72
C THR A 90 -24.18 -7.65 -0.22
N TYR A 91 -23.09 -8.35 0.15
CA TYR A 91 -22.55 -9.45 -0.64
C TYR A 91 -22.36 -10.71 0.20
N GLN A 92 -22.86 -11.82 -0.33
CA GLN A 92 -22.68 -13.17 0.21
C GLN A 92 -21.77 -13.99 -0.72
N ARG A 93 -21.09 -15.00 -0.17
CA ARG A 93 -20.37 -15.97 -1.00
C ARG A 93 -21.37 -16.73 -1.88
N PRO A 94 -21.09 -16.88 -3.18
CA PRO A 94 -21.93 -17.68 -4.07
C PRO A 94 -22.05 -19.12 -3.55
N LYS A 95 -23.28 -19.59 -3.33
CA LYS A 95 -23.55 -21.00 -3.01
C LYS A 95 -23.48 -21.81 -4.31
N LYS A 96 -22.48 -22.70 -4.43
CA LYS A 96 -22.27 -23.52 -5.64
C LYS A 96 -23.51 -24.34 -6.01
N GLU A 97 -24.27 -24.80 -5.02
CA GLU A 97 -25.47 -25.62 -5.17
C GLU A 97 -26.60 -24.93 -5.95
N LEU A 98 -26.75 -23.60 -5.78
CA LEU A 98 -27.77 -22.81 -6.48
C LEU A 98 -27.27 -22.22 -7.81
N GLY A 99 -26.00 -22.45 -8.17
CA GLY A 99 -25.38 -21.93 -9.39
C GLY A 99 -25.60 -20.42 -9.58
N GLY A 100 -25.96 -20.02 -10.80
CA GLY A 100 -26.27 -18.64 -11.16
C GLY A 100 -27.62 -18.12 -10.63
N GLY A 101 -28.45 -18.98 -10.01
CA GLY A 101 -29.72 -18.59 -9.42
C GLY A 101 -29.58 -17.94 -8.04
N HIS A 102 -28.43 -18.10 -7.39
CA HIS A 102 -28.16 -17.45 -6.10
C HIS A 102 -27.87 -15.96 -6.31
N LYS A 103 -28.83 -15.11 -5.94
CA LYS A 103 -28.72 -13.66 -6.02
C LYS A 103 -28.00 -13.10 -4.79
N ASN A 104 -26.69 -13.29 -4.79
CA ASN A 104 -25.82 -13.04 -3.65
C ASN A 104 -25.33 -11.60 -3.51
N LEU A 105 -25.62 -10.73 -4.48
CA LEU A 105 -25.36 -9.31 -4.40
C LEU A 105 -26.71 -8.61 -4.34
N GLN A 106 -26.98 -7.92 -3.23
CA GLN A 106 -28.27 -7.32 -2.95
C GLN A 106 -28.09 -5.84 -2.62
N VAL A 107 -29.05 -5.01 -3.01
CA VAL A 107 -29.10 -3.58 -2.73
C VAL A 107 -30.39 -3.30 -1.99
N TRP A 108 -30.26 -2.62 -0.85
CA TRP A 108 -31.33 -2.33 0.09
C TRP A 108 -31.51 -0.82 0.20
N SER A 109 -32.75 -0.37 0.32
CA SER A 109 -33.04 1.01 0.70
C SER A 109 -32.79 1.19 2.19
N VAL A 110 -31.93 2.14 2.57
CA VAL A 110 -31.61 2.41 3.98
C VAL A 110 -32.80 3.04 4.70
N SER A 111 -33.64 3.81 4.00
CA SER A 111 -34.81 4.46 4.58
C SER A 111 -35.95 3.49 4.89
N SER A 112 -36.25 2.57 3.97
CA SER A 112 -37.37 1.61 4.11
C SER A 112 -36.96 0.23 4.62
N GLY A 113 -35.68 -0.13 4.53
CA GLY A 113 -35.20 -1.49 4.85
C GLY A 113 -35.57 -2.53 3.79
N GLU A 114 -36.13 -2.12 2.65
CA GLU A 114 -36.61 -3.02 1.61
C GLU A 114 -35.51 -3.37 0.60
N LEU A 115 -35.58 -4.60 0.08
CA LEU A 115 -34.74 -5.06 -1.02
C LEU A 115 -35.20 -4.41 -2.33
N VAL A 116 -34.36 -3.54 -2.90
CA VAL A 116 -34.68 -2.82 -4.14
C VAL A 116 -34.08 -3.48 -5.38
N TRP A 117 -32.96 -4.19 -5.23
CA TRP A 117 -32.30 -4.81 -6.37
C TRP A 117 -31.43 -6.00 -5.94
N GLU A 118 -31.34 -7.00 -6.81
CA GLU A 118 -30.57 -8.22 -6.53
C GLU A 118 -30.00 -8.84 -7.80
N LEU A 119 -28.75 -9.28 -7.71
CA LEU A 119 -27.95 -9.79 -8.81
C LEU A 119 -27.15 -11.03 -8.37
N HIS A 120 -26.84 -11.88 -9.34
CA HIS A 120 -25.79 -12.87 -9.18
C HIS A 120 -24.42 -12.23 -9.44
N GLN A 121 -23.49 -12.47 -8.51
CA GLN A 121 -22.13 -11.96 -8.58
C GLN A 121 -21.13 -13.09 -8.35
N LYS A 122 -20.22 -13.28 -9.30
CA LYS A 122 -19.09 -14.21 -9.14
C LYS A 122 -18.22 -13.82 -7.93
N PRO A 123 -17.43 -14.75 -7.36
CA PRO A 123 -16.55 -14.44 -6.24
C PRO A 123 -15.72 -13.17 -6.47
N ILE A 124 -15.87 -12.19 -5.58
CA ILE A 124 -15.12 -10.93 -5.58
C ILE A 124 -14.02 -10.99 -4.51
N THR A 125 -12.85 -10.44 -4.84
CA THR A 125 -11.75 -10.19 -3.90
C THR A 125 -11.93 -8.85 -3.20
N ALA A 126 -11.34 -8.68 -2.01
CA ALA A 126 -11.44 -7.43 -1.25
C ALA A 126 -11.01 -6.19 -2.07
N GLU A 127 -10.00 -6.31 -2.93
CA GLU A 127 -9.51 -5.22 -3.79
C GLU A 127 -10.51 -4.76 -4.86
N LYS A 128 -11.43 -5.64 -5.28
CA LYS A 128 -12.45 -5.34 -6.30
C LYS A 128 -13.80 -4.96 -5.68
N TRP A 129 -13.90 -5.00 -4.36
CA TRP A 129 -15.06 -4.49 -3.63
C TRP A 129 -14.98 -2.96 -3.50
N PRO A 130 -16.09 -2.21 -3.62
CA PRO A 130 -17.46 -2.67 -3.88
C PRO A 130 -17.74 -3.02 -5.35
N ALA A 131 -18.64 -4.00 -5.54
CA ALA A 131 -19.05 -4.49 -6.86
C ALA A 131 -19.87 -3.47 -7.67
N ILE A 132 -20.71 -2.72 -6.95
CA ILE A 132 -21.53 -1.63 -7.48
C ILE A 132 -20.86 -0.33 -7.03
N LYS A 133 -20.59 0.54 -8.00
CA LYS A 133 -20.03 1.87 -7.77
C LYS A 133 -21.09 2.91 -8.10
N TRP A 134 -21.04 4.06 -7.46
CA TRP A 134 -22.05 5.11 -7.61
C TRP A 134 -21.36 6.40 -8.06
N ASN A 135 -22.11 7.28 -8.70
CA ASN A 135 -21.72 8.69 -8.74
C ASN A 135 -22.08 9.37 -7.40
N THR A 136 -21.52 10.56 -7.17
CA THR A 136 -21.69 11.31 -5.91
C THR A 136 -23.16 11.67 -5.62
N ASP A 137 -23.96 11.88 -6.67
CA ASP A 137 -25.37 12.26 -6.54
C ASP A 137 -26.33 11.06 -6.52
N GLU A 138 -25.79 9.83 -6.56
CA GLU A 138 -26.57 8.58 -6.59
C GLU A 138 -27.61 8.48 -7.72
N THR A 139 -27.46 9.25 -8.79
CA THR A 139 -28.34 9.17 -9.97
C THR A 139 -27.97 8.02 -10.91
N ALA A 140 -26.78 7.45 -10.77
CA ALA A 140 -26.30 6.35 -11.58
C ALA A 140 -25.51 5.32 -10.76
N ALA A 141 -25.87 4.05 -10.90
CA ALA A 141 -25.15 2.92 -10.35
C ALA A 141 -24.44 2.15 -11.47
N PHE A 142 -23.18 1.79 -11.25
CA PHE A 142 -22.30 1.17 -12.21
C PHE A 142 -21.94 -0.24 -11.74
N HIS A 143 -22.18 -1.22 -12.60
CA HIS A 143 -21.86 -2.62 -12.34
C HIS A 143 -20.98 -3.18 -13.46
N MET A 144 -19.85 -3.77 -13.10
CA MET A 144 -18.95 -4.40 -14.06
C MET A 144 -19.38 -5.82 -14.36
N VAL A 145 -19.65 -6.08 -15.64
CA VAL A 145 -19.96 -7.39 -16.21
C VAL A 145 -18.83 -7.77 -17.16
N THR A 146 -18.77 -9.04 -17.57
CA THR A 146 -17.81 -9.49 -18.58
C THR A 146 -17.86 -8.59 -19.82
N ASN A 147 -16.74 -7.93 -20.11
CA ASN A 147 -16.55 -7.03 -21.25
C ASN A 147 -17.43 -5.76 -21.28
N ASN A 148 -18.16 -5.42 -20.22
CA ASN A 148 -19.06 -4.28 -20.21
C ASN A 148 -19.14 -3.63 -18.83
N VAL A 149 -19.36 -2.32 -18.81
CA VAL A 149 -19.88 -1.63 -17.61
C VAL A 149 -21.32 -1.26 -17.89
N HIS A 150 -22.23 -1.76 -17.07
CA HIS A 150 -23.64 -1.42 -17.12
C HIS A 150 -23.92 -0.25 -16.18
N VAL A 151 -24.77 0.66 -16.65
CA VAL A 151 -25.28 1.79 -15.86
C VAL A 151 -26.77 1.60 -15.62
N TYR A 152 -27.17 1.71 -14.36
CA TYR A 152 -28.54 1.61 -13.89
C TYR A 152 -28.96 2.93 -13.25
N ASN A 153 -30.25 3.26 -13.33
CA ASN A 153 -30.82 4.43 -12.66
C ASN A 153 -31.51 3.99 -11.36
N PRO A 154 -31.01 4.38 -10.19
CA PRO A 154 -31.63 4.01 -8.92
C PRO A 154 -33.07 4.50 -8.78
N ALA A 155 -33.42 5.65 -9.37
CA ALA A 155 -34.77 6.23 -9.30
C ALA A 155 -35.84 5.39 -10.02
N ASP A 156 -35.46 4.53 -10.97
CA ASP A 156 -36.40 3.62 -11.64
C ASP A 156 -36.56 2.27 -10.92
N GLY A 157 -35.81 2.03 -9.85
CA GLY A 157 -35.74 0.75 -9.14
C GLY A 157 -34.84 -0.27 -9.83
N PHE A 158 -33.80 0.17 -10.54
CA PHE A 158 -32.83 -0.68 -11.24
C PHE A 158 -33.47 -1.62 -12.29
N LYS A 159 -34.60 -1.20 -12.89
CA LYS A 159 -35.43 -2.07 -13.76
C LYS A 159 -34.71 -2.47 -15.04
N ALA A 160 -33.96 -1.55 -15.62
CA ALA A 160 -33.27 -1.76 -16.89
C ALA A 160 -31.87 -1.14 -16.88
N VAL A 161 -31.03 -1.65 -17.77
CA VAL A 161 -29.74 -1.04 -18.06
C VAL A 161 -29.99 0.21 -18.91
N VAL A 162 -29.73 1.39 -18.35
CA VAL A 162 -29.90 2.69 -19.02
C VAL A 162 -28.84 2.87 -20.10
N SER A 163 -27.61 2.47 -19.81
CA SER A 163 -26.50 2.60 -20.75
C SER A 163 -25.48 1.49 -20.55
N LYS A 164 -24.82 1.12 -21.66
CA LYS A 164 -23.80 0.08 -21.68
C LYS A 164 -22.52 0.66 -22.26
N LEU A 165 -21.43 0.51 -21.52
CA LEU A 165 -20.10 0.87 -21.97
C LEU A 165 -19.34 -0.42 -22.34
N PRO A 166 -19.29 -0.80 -23.63
CA PRO A 166 -18.58 -2.00 -24.07
C PRO A 166 -17.07 -1.82 -23.98
N LEU A 167 -16.43 -2.63 -23.15
CA LEU A 167 -14.99 -2.63 -22.85
C LEU A 167 -14.46 -4.07 -22.86
N PRO A 168 -14.05 -4.59 -24.03
CA PRO A 168 -13.50 -5.94 -24.13
C PRO A 168 -12.32 -6.15 -23.19
N SER A 169 -12.37 -7.19 -22.35
CA SER A 169 -11.31 -7.52 -21.38
C SER A 169 -11.08 -6.46 -20.29
N ILE A 170 -12.15 -5.80 -19.84
CA ILE A 170 -12.08 -4.93 -18.65
C ILE A 170 -11.57 -5.72 -17.43
N GLY A 171 -10.52 -5.20 -16.79
CA GLY A 171 -9.91 -5.78 -15.59
C GLY A 171 -10.33 -5.06 -14.30
N ALA A 172 -10.49 -3.74 -14.38
CA ALA A 172 -10.92 -2.88 -13.27
C ALA A 172 -11.58 -1.60 -13.81
N PHE A 173 -12.43 -0.98 -13.01
CA PHE A 173 -13.00 0.33 -13.31
C PHE A 173 -13.17 1.15 -12.03
N SER A 174 -13.27 2.47 -12.16
CA SER A 174 -13.54 3.40 -11.07
C SER A 174 -14.35 4.59 -11.59
N VAL A 175 -15.21 5.15 -10.75
CA VAL A 175 -16.08 6.28 -11.09
C VAL A 175 -15.51 7.54 -10.45
N SER A 176 -15.43 8.64 -11.20
CA SER A 176 -14.91 9.89 -10.67
C SER A 176 -15.88 10.51 -9.66
N PRO A 177 -15.40 11.09 -8.56
CA PRO A 177 -16.23 11.91 -7.70
C PRO A 177 -16.55 13.25 -8.37
N GLY A 178 -17.67 13.88 -7.99
CA GLY A 178 -18.07 15.21 -8.45
C GLY A 178 -19.23 15.21 -9.47
N VAL A 179 -19.63 16.42 -9.86
CA VAL A 179 -20.87 16.69 -10.64
C VAL A 179 -20.84 16.05 -12.03
N ASP A 180 -19.69 16.11 -12.71
CA ASP A 180 -19.54 15.55 -14.06
C ASP A 180 -18.83 14.19 -13.99
N ALA A 181 -19.62 13.16 -13.68
CA ALA A 181 -19.16 11.80 -13.48
C ALA A 181 -18.51 11.21 -14.75
N LYS A 182 -17.35 10.59 -14.55
CA LYS A 182 -16.55 9.90 -15.57
C LYS A 182 -16.24 8.50 -15.11
N VAL A 183 -16.11 7.58 -16.06
CA VAL A 183 -15.67 6.21 -15.80
C VAL A 183 -14.23 6.06 -16.26
N ALA A 184 -13.34 5.72 -15.34
CA ALA A 184 -12.01 5.22 -15.65
C ALA A 184 -12.08 3.70 -15.74
N ALA A 185 -11.52 3.11 -16.80
CA ALA A 185 -11.46 1.67 -16.96
C ALA A 185 -10.06 1.22 -17.38
N TYR A 186 -9.56 0.19 -16.71
CA TYR A 186 -8.40 -0.58 -17.12
C TYR A 186 -8.86 -1.75 -17.98
N VAL A 187 -8.33 -1.79 -19.20
CA VAL A 187 -8.55 -2.84 -20.19
C VAL A 187 -7.26 -3.63 -20.35
N ALA A 188 -7.33 -4.93 -20.06
CA ALA A 188 -6.18 -5.83 -20.12
C ALA A 188 -5.75 -6.16 -21.56
N GLU A 189 -4.54 -6.67 -21.71
CA GLU A 189 -4.01 -7.09 -23.01
C GLU A 189 -4.81 -8.26 -23.60
N LYS A 190 -5.48 -8.02 -24.74
CA LYS A 190 -6.12 -9.07 -25.54
C LYS A 190 -6.13 -8.70 -27.02
N GLY A 191 -5.08 -9.09 -27.73
CA GLY A 191 -4.87 -8.74 -29.15
C GLY A 191 -4.39 -7.30 -29.38
N GLY A 192 -4.20 -6.52 -28.32
CA GLY A 192 -3.66 -5.15 -28.32
C GLY A 192 -3.09 -4.79 -26.94
N PRO A 193 -2.38 -3.66 -26.81
CA PRO A 193 -1.76 -3.24 -25.56
C PRO A 193 -2.81 -2.98 -24.47
N ALA A 194 -2.43 -3.18 -23.20
CA ALA A 194 -3.25 -2.79 -22.07
C ALA A 194 -3.52 -1.28 -22.14
N SER A 195 -4.63 -0.82 -21.60
CA SER A 195 -4.91 0.61 -21.60
C SER A 195 -5.76 1.03 -20.42
N VAL A 196 -5.53 2.25 -19.95
CA VAL A 196 -6.46 2.96 -19.08
C VAL A 196 -7.15 4.02 -19.91
N CYS A 197 -8.48 4.01 -19.90
CA CYS A 197 -9.34 4.90 -20.67
C CYS A 197 -10.32 5.63 -19.76
N LEU A 198 -10.60 6.89 -20.09
CA LEU A 198 -11.59 7.73 -19.42
C LEU A 198 -12.79 7.96 -20.34
N TYR A 199 -14.00 7.83 -19.80
CA TYR A 199 -15.25 7.99 -20.55
C TYR A 199 -16.20 8.94 -19.82
N ALA A 200 -16.89 9.82 -20.55
CA ALA A 200 -17.96 10.64 -20.01
C ALA A 200 -19.23 9.79 -19.82
N VAL A 201 -19.87 9.87 -18.65
CA VAL A 201 -21.09 9.10 -18.33
C VAL A 201 -22.32 9.65 -19.05
N SER A 202 -22.39 10.98 -19.25
CA SER A 202 -23.59 11.67 -19.74
C SER A 202 -24.07 11.21 -21.13
N SER A 203 -23.16 10.69 -21.96
CA SER A 203 -23.50 10.36 -23.34
C SER A 203 -22.81 9.12 -23.92
N PHE A 204 -21.85 8.51 -23.21
CA PHE A 204 -20.94 7.46 -23.73
C PHE A 204 -20.77 7.53 -25.26
N PRO A 205 -20.23 8.65 -25.77
CA PRO A 205 -20.26 8.92 -27.20
C PRO A 205 -19.53 7.80 -27.93
N THR A 206 -20.07 7.36 -29.07
CA THR A 206 -19.44 6.32 -29.88
C THR A 206 -18.84 6.90 -31.14
N ASP A 207 -17.74 6.33 -31.61
CA ASP A 207 -17.19 6.62 -32.92
C ASP A 207 -18.07 6.06 -34.06
N ALA A 208 -17.68 6.33 -35.31
CA ALA A 208 -18.39 5.84 -36.50
C ALA A 208 -18.43 4.30 -36.61
N THR A 209 -17.62 3.59 -35.82
CA THR A 209 -17.58 2.12 -35.75
C THR A 209 -18.40 1.55 -34.57
N GLY A 210 -19.07 2.41 -33.80
CA GLY A 210 -19.84 2.03 -32.62
C GLY A 210 -19.00 1.76 -31.38
N LYS A 211 -17.71 2.09 -31.38
CA LYS A 211 -16.84 1.94 -30.19
C LYS A 211 -16.92 3.19 -29.30
N PRO A 212 -16.88 3.03 -27.97
CA PRO A 212 -16.88 4.17 -27.06
C PRO A 212 -15.67 5.08 -27.27
N LEU A 213 -15.93 6.37 -27.47
CA LEU A 213 -14.94 7.42 -27.58
C LEU A 213 -14.41 7.77 -26.19
N ALA A 214 -13.14 7.48 -25.95
CA ALA A 214 -12.47 7.83 -24.72
C ALA A 214 -12.06 9.32 -24.74
N LEU A 215 -12.30 10.03 -23.63
CA LEU A 215 -11.82 11.39 -23.39
C LEU A 215 -10.30 11.43 -23.31
N ALA A 216 -9.72 10.44 -22.63
CA ALA A 216 -8.30 10.23 -22.50
C ALA A 216 -8.01 8.74 -22.57
N ARG A 217 -6.90 8.37 -23.20
CA ARG A 217 -6.46 6.98 -23.31
C ARG A 217 -4.94 6.92 -23.17
N ARG A 218 -4.48 6.16 -22.18
CA ARG A 218 -3.06 5.77 -22.08
C ARG A 218 -2.92 4.27 -22.30
N SER A 219 -2.04 3.90 -23.23
CA SER A 219 -1.70 2.51 -23.51
C SER A 219 -0.42 2.11 -22.78
N PHE A 220 -0.36 0.85 -22.37
CA PHE A 220 0.73 0.23 -21.64
C PHE A 220 1.11 -1.09 -22.30
N PHE A 221 2.38 -1.46 -22.18
CA PHE A 221 2.88 -2.75 -22.59
C PHE A 221 3.26 -3.54 -21.34
N ARG A 222 2.86 -4.81 -21.27
CA ARG A 222 3.19 -5.74 -20.19
C ARG A 222 2.65 -5.30 -18.83
N VAL A 223 1.47 -4.70 -18.77
CA VAL A 223 0.81 -4.36 -17.51
C VAL A 223 -0.29 -5.38 -17.24
N SER A 224 -0.22 -6.06 -16.10
CA SER A 224 -1.18 -7.09 -15.68
C SER A 224 -2.37 -6.53 -14.87
N ALA A 225 -2.14 -5.44 -14.13
CA ALA A 225 -3.17 -4.78 -13.35
C ALA A 225 -2.91 -3.27 -13.24
N ALA A 226 -3.98 -2.51 -13.00
CA ALA A 226 -3.90 -1.09 -12.72
C ALA A 226 -4.86 -0.69 -11.60
N GLU A 227 -4.35 0.02 -10.60
CA GLU A 227 -5.13 0.70 -9.58
C GLU A 227 -5.49 2.11 -10.05
N LEU A 228 -6.75 2.51 -9.87
CA LEU A 228 -7.29 3.76 -10.42
C LEU A 228 -7.71 4.69 -9.27
N LEU A 229 -6.91 5.75 -9.04
CA LEU A 229 -7.03 6.66 -7.90
C LEU A 229 -7.47 8.05 -8.37
N TRP A 230 -8.75 8.37 -8.22
CA TRP A 230 -9.29 9.69 -8.58
C TRP A 230 -8.93 10.76 -7.55
N ASN A 231 -8.68 11.98 -8.01
CA ASN A 231 -8.66 13.13 -7.11
C ASN A 231 -10.08 13.48 -6.63
N SER A 232 -10.21 14.20 -5.51
CA SER A 232 -11.51 14.52 -4.90
C SER A 232 -12.46 15.32 -5.81
N THR A 233 -11.92 16.03 -6.80
CA THR A 233 -12.71 16.82 -7.77
C THR A 233 -13.12 16.05 -9.03
N GLY A 234 -12.62 14.83 -9.23
CA GLY A 234 -12.82 14.05 -10.46
C GLY A 234 -12.13 14.62 -11.72
N LYS A 235 -11.21 15.56 -11.56
CA LYS A 235 -10.48 16.22 -12.67
C LYS A 235 -9.17 15.54 -13.05
N ALA A 236 -8.65 14.67 -12.19
CA ALA A 236 -7.40 13.96 -12.45
C ALA A 236 -7.45 12.55 -11.85
N LEU A 237 -6.76 11.63 -12.51
CA LEU A 237 -6.62 10.23 -12.14
C LEU A 237 -5.12 9.88 -12.04
N LEU A 238 -4.74 9.26 -10.93
CA LEU A 238 -3.49 8.53 -10.83
C LEU A 238 -3.74 7.06 -11.12
N CYS A 239 -2.84 6.45 -11.89
CA CYS A 239 -2.89 5.04 -12.23
C CYS A 239 -1.60 4.38 -11.75
N VAL A 240 -1.71 3.44 -10.82
CA VAL A 240 -0.59 2.58 -10.42
C VAL A 240 -0.66 1.32 -11.27
N CYS A 241 0.19 1.24 -12.28
CA CYS A 241 0.27 0.11 -13.19
C CYS A 241 1.31 -0.89 -12.67
N SER A 242 0.96 -2.15 -12.52
CA SER A 242 1.87 -3.23 -12.12
C SER A 242 2.10 -4.22 -13.26
N SER A 243 3.36 -4.64 -13.42
CA SER A 243 3.78 -5.73 -14.30
C SER A 243 4.30 -6.90 -13.46
N GLU A 244 3.91 -8.12 -13.78
CA GLU A 244 4.47 -9.34 -13.18
C GLU A 244 5.89 -9.66 -13.68
N PHE A 245 6.23 -9.19 -14.88
CA PHE A 245 7.54 -9.46 -15.50
C PHE A 245 8.29 -8.14 -15.71
N ASP A 246 9.39 -7.99 -15.00
CA ASP A 246 10.35 -6.92 -15.25
C ASP A 246 11.14 -7.23 -16.52
N ALA A 247 11.09 -6.33 -17.51
CA ALA A 247 11.83 -6.47 -18.76
C ALA A 247 13.35 -6.59 -18.53
N THR A 248 13.86 -6.02 -17.44
CA THR A 248 15.27 -6.11 -17.04
C THR A 248 15.60 -7.35 -16.22
N ASN A 249 14.57 -8.11 -15.81
CA ASN A 249 14.66 -9.29 -14.95
C ASN A 249 15.47 -9.06 -13.66
N LYS A 250 15.48 -7.81 -13.16
CA LYS A 250 16.20 -7.43 -11.94
C LYS A 250 15.28 -7.54 -10.72
N ASN A 251 14.00 -7.22 -10.90
CA ASN A 251 13.01 -7.22 -9.84
C ASN A 251 12.10 -8.47 -9.93
N TYR A 252 12.32 -9.43 -9.02
CA TYR A 252 11.50 -10.64 -8.89
C TYR A 252 10.03 -10.36 -8.54
N TYR A 253 9.73 -9.18 -7.98
CA TYR A 253 8.39 -8.76 -7.59
C TYR A 253 7.66 -7.95 -8.68
N GLY A 254 8.26 -7.85 -9.87
CA GLY A 254 7.71 -7.07 -10.97
C GLY A 254 8.11 -5.60 -10.96
N GLU A 255 7.48 -4.82 -11.84
CA GLU A 255 7.70 -3.37 -11.96
C GLU A 255 6.38 -2.62 -11.69
N GLN A 256 6.44 -1.54 -10.92
CA GLN A 256 5.33 -0.62 -10.73
C GLN A 256 5.63 0.74 -11.37
N GLN A 257 4.66 1.29 -12.09
CA GLN A 257 4.77 2.59 -12.73
C GLN A 257 3.57 3.44 -12.33
N LEU A 258 3.83 4.71 -11.98
CA LEU A 258 2.79 5.69 -11.67
C LEU A 258 2.56 6.59 -12.88
N HIS A 259 1.30 6.68 -13.30
CA HIS A 259 0.86 7.56 -14.38
C HIS A 259 -0.18 8.54 -13.88
N PHE A 260 -0.19 9.72 -14.49
CA PHE A 260 -1.16 10.76 -14.25
C PHE A 260 -1.92 11.03 -15.55
N LEU A 261 -3.24 10.98 -15.47
CA LEU A 261 -4.15 11.33 -16.55
C LEU A 261 -5.09 12.45 -16.08
N ALA A 262 -5.12 13.56 -16.80
CA ALA A 262 -6.15 14.56 -16.64
C ALA A 262 -7.48 14.06 -17.23
N ALA A 263 -8.59 14.38 -16.57
CA ALA A 263 -9.91 13.90 -16.94
C ALA A 263 -10.41 14.43 -18.29
N ASP A 264 -9.86 15.56 -18.74
CA ASP A 264 -10.12 16.20 -20.02
C ASP A 264 -9.17 15.74 -21.14
N GLY A 265 -8.20 14.87 -20.82
CA GLY A 265 -7.16 14.43 -21.75
C GLY A 265 -6.06 15.46 -22.03
N SER A 266 -6.06 16.61 -21.34
CA SER A 266 -5.07 17.69 -21.57
C SER A 266 -3.65 17.31 -21.15
N ASN A 267 -3.51 16.44 -20.15
CA ASN A 267 -2.23 16.01 -19.62
C ASN A 267 -2.22 14.50 -19.40
N ASP A 268 -1.25 13.83 -20.00
CA ASP A 268 -0.98 12.42 -19.80
C ASP A 268 0.53 12.18 -19.66
N GLN A 269 1.00 11.89 -18.45
CA GLN A 269 2.44 11.72 -18.18
C GLN A 269 2.75 10.62 -17.17
N ARG A 270 3.94 10.03 -17.32
CA ARG A 270 4.53 9.14 -16.31
C ARG A 270 5.14 9.99 -15.20
N VAL A 271 4.80 9.69 -13.96
CA VAL A 271 5.45 10.31 -12.79
C VAL A 271 6.80 9.64 -12.60
N HIS A 272 7.87 10.43 -12.62
CA HIS A 272 9.22 9.92 -12.44
C HIS A 272 9.46 9.70 -10.95
N LEU A 273 9.68 8.44 -10.57
CA LEU A 273 9.91 7.99 -9.20
C LEU A 273 11.33 7.43 -9.07
N SER A 274 11.82 7.33 -7.84
CA SER A 274 13.06 6.61 -7.52
C SER A 274 12.94 5.13 -7.83
N GLU A 275 14.07 4.48 -8.13
CA GLU A 275 14.14 3.06 -8.40
C GLU A 275 13.68 2.22 -7.19
N GLY A 276 12.75 1.30 -7.42
CA GLY A 276 12.18 0.41 -6.42
C GLY A 276 10.65 0.38 -6.44
N PRO A 277 10.01 -0.33 -5.49
CA PRO A 277 8.56 -0.46 -5.42
C PRO A 277 7.88 0.84 -4.95
N ILE A 278 6.60 0.97 -5.26
CA ILE A 278 5.72 2.02 -4.74
C ILE A 278 5.06 1.46 -3.47
N HIS A 279 5.30 2.10 -2.33
CA HIS A 279 4.73 1.68 -1.04
C HIS A 279 3.36 2.30 -0.78
N ASP A 280 3.16 3.56 -1.15
CA ASP A 280 1.87 4.27 -0.97
C ASP A 280 1.76 5.46 -1.93
N VAL A 281 0.53 5.72 -2.39
CA VAL A 281 0.16 6.87 -3.24
C VAL A 281 -1.11 7.48 -2.68
N GLN A 282 -1.07 8.76 -2.31
CA GLN A 282 -2.20 9.42 -1.69
C GLN A 282 -2.44 10.81 -2.24
N TRP A 283 -3.64 11.03 -2.79
CA TRP A 283 -4.14 12.36 -3.09
C TRP A 283 -4.34 13.15 -1.80
N SER A 284 -4.03 14.44 -1.85
CA SER A 284 -4.55 15.38 -0.85
C SER A 284 -6.08 15.41 -0.94
N PRO A 285 -6.81 15.54 0.20
CA PRO A 285 -8.27 15.67 0.19
C PRO A 285 -8.80 16.85 -0.63
N ARG A 286 -7.96 17.88 -0.84
CA ARG A 286 -8.29 19.03 -1.71
C ARG A 286 -8.04 18.76 -3.19
N GLY A 287 -7.34 17.67 -3.54
CA GLY A 287 -7.04 17.27 -4.91
C GLY A 287 -5.98 18.10 -5.62
N ASP A 288 -5.25 18.97 -4.91
CA ASP A 288 -4.26 19.90 -5.46
C ASP A 288 -2.84 19.33 -5.48
N TYR A 289 -2.52 18.47 -4.51
CA TYR A 289 -1.25 17.72 -4.42
C TYR A 289 -1.50 16.22 -4.25
N PHE A 290 -0.46 15.42 -4.46
CA PHE A 290 -0.41 14.02 -4.06
C PHE A 290 0.98 13.67 -3.52
N VAL A 291 1.04 12.70 -2.62
CA VAL A 291 2.28 12.17 -2.03
C VAL A 291 2.51 10.78 -2.59
N VAL A 292 3.78 10.49 -2.90
CA VAL A 292 4.22 9.17 -3.31
C VAL A 292 5.36 8.73 -2.42
N ILE A 293 5.25 7.55 -1.85
CA ILE A 293 6.35 6.86 -1.17
C ILE A 293 6.83 5.76 -2.10
N ALA A 294 8.04 5.89 -2.63
CA ALA A 294 8.63 4.90 -3.52
C ALA A 294 10.12 4.71 -3.23
N GLY A 295 10.64 3.59 -3.73
CA GLY A 295 12.05 3.23 -3.66
C GLY A 295 12.34 2.14 -2.63
N PHE A 296 13.55 1.58 -2.73
CA PHE A 296 14.06 0.64 -1.73
C PHE A 296 14.24 1.32 -0.37
N MET A 297 13.97 0.59 0.71
CA MET A 297 14.11 1.13 2.06
C MET A 297 15.58 1.48 2.35
N PRO A 298 15.89 2.68 2.90
CA PRO A 298 14.96 3.75 3.31
C PRO A 298 14.31 4.48 2.13
N ALA A 299 12.98 4.41 2.06
CA ALA A 299 12.20 4.97 0.97
C ALA A 299 12.11 6.50 1.08
N LYS A 300 11.80 7.15 -0.04
CA LYS A 300 11.80 8.61 -0.15
C LYS A 300 10.39 9.12 -0.47
N PRO A 301 9.65 9.66 0.51
CA PRO A 301 8.36 10.28 0.29
C PRO A 301 8.51 11.64 -0.38
N ILE A 302 7.84 11.84 -1.51
CA ILE A 302 7.89 13.09 -2.29
C ILE A 302 6.47 13.64 -2.47
N LEU A 303 6.31 14.94 -2.24
CA LEU A 303 5.09 15.68 -2.56
C LEU A 303 5.14 16.20 -3.99
N PHE A 304 4.13 15.87 -4.78
CA PHE A 304 3.94 16.33 -6.14
C PHE A 304 2.73 17.26 -6.24
N ASN A 305 2.79 18.21 -7.19
CA ASN A 305 1.61 19.01 -7.57
C ASN A 305 0.78 18.30 -8.66
N SER A 306 -0.35 18.88 -9.04
CA SER A 306 -1.20 18.41 -10.15
C SER A 306 -0.52 18.38 -11.53
N GLN A 307 0.66 18.99 -11.69
CA GLN A 307 1.50 18.90 -12.90
C GLN A 307 2.55 17.78 -12.82
N CYS A 308 2.47 16.91 -11.81
CA CYS A 308 3.45 15.86 -11.51
C CYS A 308 4.88 16.38 -11.31
N LYS A 309 5.04 17.65 -10.93
CA LYS A 309 6.34 18.20 -10.56
C LYS A 309 6.60 17.92 -9.07
N PRO A 310 7.77 17.38 -8.72
CA PRO A 310 8.14 17.19 -7.32
C PRO A 310 8.39 18.55 -6.68
N ILE A 311 7.70 18.84 -5.57
CA ILE A 311 7.72 20.13 -4.87
C ILE A 311 8.55 20.04 -3.58
N TYR A 312 8.36 18.96 -2.83
CA TYR A 312 8.94 18.83 -1.50
C TYR A 312 9.38 17.39 -1.25
N ASP A 313 10.58 17.26 -0.71
CA ASP A 313 11.17 16.03 -0.21
C ASP A 313 10.89 15.93 1.28
N LEU A 314 10.13 14.92 1.71
CA LEU A 314 9.74 14.77 3.12
C LEU A 314 10.82 14.04 3.95
N GLY A 315 11.97 13.73 3.34
CA GLY A 315 13.11 13.06 3.98
C GLY A 315 13.06 11.55 3.84
N SER A 316 14.22 10.92 3.70
CA SER A 316 14.33 9.47 3.55
C SER A 316 14.21 8.76 4.89
N GLY A 317 13.54 7.61 4.91
CA GLY A 317 13.46 6.79 6.12
C GLY A 317 12.66 5.49 5.90
N PRO A 318 12.43 4.71 6.95
CA PRO A 318 11.68 3.47 6.87
C PRO A 318 10.17 3.79 6.84
N TYR A 319 9.70 4.47 5.78
CA TYR A 319 8.31 4.89 5.63
C TYR A 319 7.64 4.09 4.51
N ASN A 320 6.43 3.62 4.77
CA ASN A 320 5.57 2.93 3.79
C ASN A 320 4.14 3.44 3.79
N PHE A 321 3.83 4.47 4.57
CA PHE A 321 2.47 4.94 4.78
C PHE A 321 2.43 6.47 4.79
N ALA A 322 1.51 7.08 4.04
CA ALA A 322 1.26 8.52 4.07
C ALA A 322 -0.23 8.75 4.36
N ARG A 323 -0.60 9.66 5.27
CA ARG A 323 -2.01 10.03 5.48
C ARG A 323 -2.19 11.51 5.68
N TRP A 324 -3.19 12.05 5.00
CA TRP A 324 -3.61 13.44 5.13
C TRP A 324 -4.70 13.57 6.18
N ASN A 325 -4.73 14.70 6.88
CA ASN A 325 -5.92 15.09 7.62
C ASN A 325 -7.07 15.43 6.65
N PRO A 326 -8.34 15.30 7.06
CA PRO A 326 -9.50 15.53 6.19
C PRO A 326 -9.53 16.89 5.48
N GLN A 327 -8.97 17.93 6.09
CA GLN A 327 -8.90 19.29 5.55
C GLN A 327 -7.75 19.49 4.52
N GLY A 328 -6.84 18.53 4.41
CA GLY A 328 -5.71 18.51 3.47
C GLY A 328 -4.56 19.47 3.81
N ARG A 329 -4.44 19.86 5.07
CA ARG A 329 -3.39 20.74 5.60
C ARG A 329 -2.27 19.97 6.27
N PHE A 330 -2.61 19.04 7.15
CA PHE A 330 -1.63 18.22 7.87
C PHE A 330 -1.43 16.91 7.13
N LEU A 331 -0.17 16.48 7.11
CA LEU A 331 0.27 15.23 6.50
C LEU A 331 1.13 14.50 7.51
N CYS A 332 0.94 13.20 7.66
CA CYS A 332 1.90 12.35 8.35
C CYS A 332 2.46 11.28 7.41
N ILE A 333 3.74 10.97 7.59
CA ILE A 333 4.37 9.77 7.03
C ILE A 333 4.70 8.82 8.18
N ALA A 334 4.54 7.52 7.94
CA ALA A 334 4.76 6.49 8.94
C ALA A 334 5.38 5.23 8.35
N GLY A 335 6.04 4.46 9.21
CA GLY A 335 6.59 3.14 8.91
C GLY A 335 5.91 2.05 9.73
N PHE A 336 5.00 1.29 9.13
CA PHE A 336 4.24 0.23 9.80
C PHE A 336 4.56 -1.18 9.32
N GLY A 337 4.08 -2.19 10.05
CA GLY A 337 4.39 -3.60 9.80
C GLY A 337 5.74 -3.96 10.41
N ASN A 338 6.71 -4.33 9.58
CA ASN A 338 8.05 -4.73 10.05
C ASN A 338 8.99 -3.54 10.29
N LEU A 339 8.48 -2.31 10.17
CA LEU A 339 9.24 -1.07 10.33
C LEU A 339 9.12 -0.54 11.77
N PRO A 340 10.01 0.36 12.22
CA PRO A 340 10.10 0.78 13.63
C PRO A 340 8.88 1.51 14.21
N GLY A 341 7.87 1.88 13.40
CA GLY A 341 6.73 2.68 13.87
C GLY A 341 7.01 4.17 13.97
N ASP A 342 8.03 4.68 13.29
CA ASP A 342 8.33 6.12 13.28
C ASP A 342 7.24 6.88 12.50
N ILE A 343 6.61 7.87 13.13
CA ILE A 343 5.60 8.75 12.53
C ILE A 343 6.13 10.18 12.57
N ILE A 344 6.11 10.87 11.42
CA ILE A 344 6.49 12.29 11.31
C ILE A 344 5.31 13.09 10.80
N PHE A 345 5.02 14.20 11.47
CA PHE A 345 3.92 15.11 11.14
C PHE A 345 4.43 16.39 10.46
N PHE A 346 3.70 16.86 9.45
CA PHE A 346 4.01 18.03 8.64
C PHE A 346 2.81 18.96 8.49
N ASP A 347 3.05 20.27 8.53
CA ASP A 347 2.10 21.32 8.15
C ASP A 347 2.40 21.75 6.71
N LYS A 348 1.52 21.37 5.77
CA LYS A 348 1.62 21.78 4.37
C LYS A 348 1.06 23.19 4.22
N LYS A 349 1.94 24.13 3.87
CA LYS A 349 1.57 25.50 3.53
C LYS A 349 1.00 25.58 2.12
N SER A 350 0.30 26.67 1.82
CA SER A 350 -0.23 26.97 0.49
C SER A 350 0.85 26.97 -0.60
N SER A 351 2.10 27.30 -0.25
CA SER A 351 3.25 27.24 -1.15
C SER A 351 3.71 25.82 -1.53
N GLY A 352 3.11 24.78 -0.94
CA GLY A 352 3.55 23.39 -1.04
C GLY A 352 4.76 23.05 -0.16
N THR A 353 5.20 23.97 0.71
CA THR A 353 6.25 23.69 1.70
C THR A 353 5.66 22.93 2.88
N CYS A 354 6.26 21.80 3.25
CA CYS A 354 5.85 20.98 4.39
C CYS A 354 6.76 21.27 5.59
N LYS A 355 6.28 22.02 6.58
CA LYS A 355 7.04 22.28 7.81
C LYS A 355 6.86 21.10 8.77
N ARG A 356 7.96 20.45 9.17
CA ARG A 356 7.91 19.41 10.20
C ARG A 356 7.33 19.99 11.50
N MET A 357 6.26 19.39 11.98
CA MET A 357 5.63 19.74 13.24
C MET A 357 6.24 18.93 14.37
N GLY A 358 6.25 17.61 14.27
CA GLY A 358 6.73 16.73 15.34
C GLY A 358 6.98 15.32 14.83
N SER A 359 7.43 14.44 15.73
CA SER A 359 7.61 13.03 15.44
C SER A 359 7.41 12.20 16.69
N VAL A 360 6.85 11.01 16.52
CA VAL A 360 6.61 10.05 17.59
C VAL A 360 6.90 8.66 17.06
N ARG A 361 7.40 7.77 17.94
CA ARG A 361 7.52 6.36 17.62
C ARG A 361 6.35 5.62 18.23
N CYS A 362 5.48 5.10 17.38
CA CYS A 362 4.33 4.29 17.76
C CYS A 362 4.20 3.14 16.76
N PRO A 363 4.74 1.95 17.07
CA PRO A 363 4.50 0.74 16.29
C PRO A 363 2.99 0.50 16.19
N SER A 364 2.48 0.40 14.98
CA SER A 364 1.04 0.26 14.72
C SER A 364 0.82 -0.45 13.39
N VAL A 365 -0.40 -0.96 13.20
CA VAL A 365 -0.85 -1.61 11.96
C VAL A 365 -1.63 -0.63 11.09
N SER A 366 -2.40 0.26 11.72
CA SER A 366 -3.20 1.29 11.06
C SER A 366 -2.98 2.66 11.69
N LEU A 367 -3.24 3.69 10.87
CA LEU A 367 -3.29 5.08 11.28
C LEU A 367 -4.42 5.79 10.55
N GLU A 368 -5.24 6.52 11.29
CA GLU A 368 -6.37 7.28 10.75
C GLU A 368 -6.46 8.65 11.43
N TRP A 369 -6.67 9.70 10.62
CA TRP A 369 -6.95 11.03 11.15
C TRP A 369 -8.41 11.13 11.58
N ALA A 370 -8.65 11.76 12.72
CA ALA A 370 -10.00 12.10 13.14
C ALA A 370 -10.63 13.09 12.15
N PRO A 371 -11.97 13.11 12.01
CA PRO A 371 -12.69 14.08 11.18
C PRO A 371 -12.36 15.55 11.47
N ASP A 372 -11.97 15.87 12.71
CA ASP A 372 -11.56 17.21 13.10
C ASP A 372 -10.16 17.64 12.59
N GLY A 373 -9.38 16.67 12.09
CA GLY A 373 -8.02 16.87 11.62
C GLY A 373 -7.00 17.25 12.70
N ARG A 374 -7.32 17.07 13.98
CA ARG A 374 -6.46 17.41 15.12
C ARG A 374 -5.99 16.20 15.89
N HIS A 375 -6.73 15.10 15.78
CA HIS A 375 -6.41 13.85 16.45
C HIS A 375 -6.05 12.79 15.42
N VAL A 376 -5.17 11.90 15.82
CA VAL A 376 -4.72 10.76 15.02
C VAL A 376 -4.87 9.51 15.87
N LEU A 377 -5.58 8.54 15.33
CA LEU A 377 -5.70 7.21 15.92
C LEU A 377 -4.65 6.31 15.32
N THR A 378 -3.95 5.58 16.17
CA THR A 378 -3.11 4.45 15.76
C THR A 378 -3.60 3.19 16.46
N ALA A 379 -3.61 2.06 15.76
CA ALA A 379 -4.09 0.81 16.34
C ALA A 379 -3.18 -0.38 15.98
N LEU A 380 -3.06 -1.28 16.94
CA LEU A 380 -2.48 -2.61 16.82
C LEU A 380 -3.61 -3.62 16.90
N THR A 381 -3.86 -4.33 15.80
CA THR A 381 -5.03 -5.19 15.65
C THR A 381 -4.67 -6.63 15.23
N ALA A 382 -5.43 -7.57 15.77
CA ALA A 382 -5.54 -8.94 15.32
C ALA A 382 -6.38 -9.02 14.02
N PRO A 383 -6.18 -10.05 13.17
CA PRO A 383 -5.25 -11.16 13.32
C PRO A 383 -3.81 -10.83 12.91
N ARG A 384 -3.54 -9.63 12.38
CA ARG A 384 -2.22 -9.28 11.82
C ARG A 384 -1.12 -9.29 12.87
N LEU A 385 -1.38 -8.72 14.05
CA LEU A 385 -0.54 -8.86 15.23
C LEU A 385 -1.42 -9.32 16.40
N ARG A 386 -1.02 -10.39 17.09
CA ARG A 386 -1.81 -10.95 18.21
C ARG A 386 -1.28 -10.57 19.60
N VAL A 387 -0.29 -9.67 19.64
CA VAL A 387 0.34 -9.17 20.87
C VAL A 387 0.16 -7.67 20.94
N ASP A 388 0.12 -7.14 22.17
CA ASP A 388 -0.01 -5.70 22.46
C ASP A 388 -1.13 -4.99 21.70
N ASN A 389 -2.25 -5.70 21.51
CA ASN A 389 -3.41 -5.15 20.83
C ASN A 389 -3.98 -3.96 21.61
N GLY A 390 -4.37 -2.93 20.89
CA GLY A 390 -4.78 -1.68 21.50
C GLY A 390 -4.82 -0.53 20.52
N PHE A 391 -5.35 0.60 20.98
CA PHE A 391 -5.34 1.83 20.21
C PHE A 391 -4.78 2.99 21.03
N GLN A 392 -4.21 3.96 20.33
CA GLN A 392 -3.66 5.18 20.89
C GLN A 392 -4.23 6.37 20.15
N VAL A 393 -4.58 7.42 20.91
CA VAL A 393 -4.98 8.70 20.35
C VAL A 393 -3.85 9.68 20.56
N LEU A 394 -3.38 10.23 19.45
CA LEU A 394 -2.31 11.21 19.38
C LEU A 394 -2.87 12.55 18.93
N THR A 395 -2.20 13.64 19.29
CA THR A 395 -2.41 14.93 18.63
C THR A 395 -1.79 14.93 17.23
N TYR A 396 -2.19 15.89 16.40
CA TYR A 396 -1.63 16.15 15.07
C TYR A 396 -0.13 16.48 15.04
N TYR A 397 0.53 16.60 16.19
CA TYR A 397 1.98 16.79 16.31
C TYR A 397 2.69 15.65 17.09
N GLY A 398 1.97 14.59 17.45
CA GLY A 398 2.53 13.35 17.99
C GLY A 398 2.55 13.21 19.51
N GLU A 399 1.85 14.09 20.23
CA GLU A 399 1.68 13.92 21.69
C GLU A 399 0.59 12.89 21.96
N LYS A 400 0.86 11.95 22.87
CA LYS A 400 -0.06 10.87 23.22
C LYS A 400 -1.08 11.35 24.25
N LEU A 401 -2.35 11.36 23.86
CA LEU A 401 -3.48 11.78 24.71
C LEU A 401 -4.13 10.59 25.43
N HIS A 402 -4.29 9.47 24.72
CA HIS A 402 -5.00 8.31 25.24
C HIS A 402 -4.37 7.00 24.78
N HIS A 403 -4.56 5.95 25.57
CA HIS A 403 -4.12 4.59 25.29
C HIS A 403 -5.05 3.60 25.97
N GLU A 404 -5.54 2.65 25.20
CA GLU A 404 -6.33 1.55 25.72
C GLU A 404 -5.81 0.24 25.14
N GLN A 405 -5.61 -0.74 26.03
CA GLN A 405 -5.07 -2.05 25.69
C GLN A 405 -6.19 -3.10 25.71
N PHE A 406 -6.11 -4.03 24.78
CA PHE A 406 -7.07 -5.11 24.60
C PHE A 406 -6.31 -6.44 24.50
N THR A 407 -6.97 -7.52 24.90
CA THR A 407 -6.44 -8.86 24.65
C THR A 407 -6.43 -9.17 23.15
N GLU A 408 -7.56 -8.94 22.47
CA GLU A 408 -7.69 -9.04 21.03
C GLU A 408 -8.57 -7.89 20.51
N LEU A 409 -7.95 -7.00 19.72
CA LEU A 409 -8.64 -5.89 19.06
C LEU A 409 -8.64 -6.17 17.56
N PHE A 410 -9.81 -6.25 16.93
CA PHE A 410 -9.89 -6.47 15.48
C PHE A 410 -9.87 -5.17 14.70
N GLU A 411 -10.44 -4.11 15.25
CA GLU A 411 -10.61 -2.85 14.56
C GLU A 411 -10.75 -1.70 15.54
N ALA A 412 -10.15 -0.56 15.20
CA ALA A 412 -10.40 0.71 15.87
C ALA A 412 -10.38 1.81 14.80
N ARG A 413 -11.45 2.60 14.71
CA ARG A 413 -11.65 3.61 13.67
C ARG A 413 -12.47 4.78 14.17
N TRP A 414 -12.22 5.96 13.61
CA TRP A 414 -13.09 7.11 13.84
C TRP A 414 -14.45 6.91 13.15
N VAL A 415 -15.51 7.42 13.78
CA VAL A 415 -16.79 7.58 13.09
C VAL A 415 -16.59 8.66 12.02
N ALA A 416 -16.96 8.36 10.78
CA ALA A 416 -16.89 9.32 9.68
C ALA A 416 -17.74 10.56 9.99
N ALA A 417 -17.44 11.68 9.36
CA ALA A 417 -18.29 12.87 9.42
C ALA A 417 -18.34 13.55 8.07
N PRO A 418 -19.45 14.21 7.72
CA PRO A 418 -19.57 14.94 6.47
C PRO A 418 -18.48 16.00 6.33
N GLN A 419 -18.03 16.23 5.11
CA GLN A 419 -17.07 17.27 4.83
C GLN A 419 -17.62 18.64 5.27
N GLY A 420 -16.80 19.41 6.00
CA GLY A 420 -17.20 20.72 6.52
C GLY A 420 -17.82 20.71 7.92
N THR A 421 -18.11 19.54 8.49
CA THR A 421 -18.62 19.41 9.88
C THR A 421 -17.66 20.02 10.90
N TYR A 422 -16.35 19.80 10.70
CA TYR A 422 -15.31 20.35 11.56
C TYR A 422 -14.53 21.44 10.82
N PRO A 423 -14.37 22.63 11.42
CA PRO A 423 -13.66 23.73 10.77
C PRO A 423 -12.15 23.45 10.66
N ASP A 424 -11.52 23.95 9.60
CA ASP A 424 -10.06 23.97 9.49
C ASP A 424 -9.48 24.98 10.49
N ARG A 425 -8.91 24.47 11.59
CA ARG A 425 -8.37 25.30 12.66
C ARG A 425 -6.90 25.62 12.40
N PRO A 426 -6.43 26.84 12.75
CA PRO A 426 -5.01 27.13 12.75
C PRO A 426 -4.25 26.20 13.71
N GLN A 427 -2.92 26.17 13.54
CA GLN A 427 -2.05 25.53 14.51
C GLN A 427 -2.31 26.16 15.89
N SER A 428 -2.34 25.35 16.97
CA SER A 428 -2.55 25.90 18.32
C SER A 428 -1.49 26.97 18.62
N PRO A 429 -1.84 28.07 19.31
CA PRO A 429 -0.92 29.16 19.60
C PRO A 429 0.39 28.69 20.24
N ASP A 430 0.30 27.83 21.26
CA ASP A 430 1.46 27.26 21.96
C ASP A 430 2.38 26.45 21.05
N ARG A 431 1.83 25.85 19.99
CA ARG A 431 2.63 25.15 19.01
C ARG A 431 3.18 26.07 17.93
N ALA A 432 2.44 27.12 17.57
CA ALA A 432 2.92 28.13 16.65
C ALA A 432 4.16 28.84 17.23
N THR A 433 4.16 29.14 18.54
CA THR A 433 5.30 29.70 19.26
C THR A 433 6.45 28.69 19.35
N ALA A 434 6.22 27.45 19.82
CA ALA A 434 7.27 26.43 19.88
C ALA A 434 7.91 26.12 18.51
N ALA A 435 7.12 26.15 17.44
CA ALA A 435 7.60 25.97 16.08
C ALA A 435 8.37 27.20 15.54
N SER A 436 8.13 28.39 16.06
CA SER A 436 8.89 29.61 15.74
C SER A 436 10.23 29.65 16.48
N GLU A 437 10.28 29.09 17.69
CA GLU A 437 11.47 28.98 18.55
C GLU A 437 12.39 27.80 18.18
N GLY A 438 12.05 27.02 17.14
CA GLY A 438 12.87 25.88 16.68
C GLY A 438 12.81 24.65 17.58
N SER A 439 11.95 24.63 18.61
CA SER A 439 11.75 23.49 19.49
C SER A 439 10.77 22.51 18.86
N ALA A 440 11.27 21.65 17.96
CA ALA A 440 10.56 20.41 17.63
C ALA A 440 10.58 19.54 18.89
N SER A 441 9.42 19.39 19.55
CA SER A 441 9.26 18.64 20.80
C SER A 441 9.93 17.26 20.77
N ALA A 442 11.12 17.19 21.36
CA ALA A 442 11.74 15.99 21.88
C ALA A 442 11.41 15.91 23.38
N SER A 443 10.17 15.58 23.70
CA SER A 443 9.78 15.29 25.09
C SER A 443 8.52 14.43 25.12
N GLY A 444 8.71 13.15 25.42
CA GLY A 444 7.61 12.19 25.54
C GLY A 444 8.07 10.79 25.94
N ALA A 445 8.90 10.67 26.99
CA ALA A 445 9.03 9.49 27.86
C ALA A 445 10.07 9.76 28.98
N ARG A 446 9.60 10.25 30.13
CA ARG A 446 10.30 10.06 31.41
C ARG A 446 9.26 9.66 32.45
N GLY A 447 8.94 8.37 32.47
CA GLY A 447 8.44 7.69 33.65
C GLY A 447 9.57 6.82 34.21
N GLY A 448 9.88 7.00 35.50
CA GLY A 448 10.66 6.05 36.32
C GLY A 448 12.16 5.93 36.03
N GLN A 449 13.00 6.47 36.92
CA GLN A 449 14.42 6.16 36.98
C GLN A 449 14.65 4.71 37.46
N GLU A 450 15.41 3.92 36.70
CA GLU A 450 16.44 3.04 37.26
C GLU A 450 17.74 3.26 36.46
N LYS A 451 18.82 3.59 37.17
CA LYS A 451 20.15 3.84 36.61
C LYS A 451 20.77 2.51 36.19
N SER A 452 20.84 2.22 34.90
CA SER A 452 21.76 1.20 34.38
C SER A 452 23.16 1.77 34.20
N THR A 453 24.13 1.01 34.66
CA THR A 453 25.57 1.29 34.74
C THR A 453 26.22 1.66 33.41
N SER A 454 27.20 2.57 33.48
CA SER A 454 27.99 3.09 32.35
C SER A 454 28.65 1.98 31.52
N SER A 455 28.48 2.02 30.19
CA SER A 455 29.22 1.17 29.25
C SER A 455 30.73 1.49 29.29
N TYR A 456 31.56 0.45 29.35
CA TYR A 456 33.01 0.53 29.34
C TYR A 456 33.55 1.18 28.05
N VAL A 457 34.27 2.29 28.18
CA VAL A 457 35.01 2.94 27.07
C VAL A 457 36.44 2.44 27.08
N ALA A 458 36.84 1.76 26.00
CA ALA A 458 38.15 1.15 25.85
C ALA A 458 39.29 2.20 26.00
N PRO A 459 40.41 1.85 26.66
CA PRO A 459 41.48 2.78 27.01
C PRO A 459 42.05 3.60 25.85
N HIS A 460 42.02 3.06 24.63
CA HIS A 460 42.60 3.70 23.44
C HIS A 460 41.77 4.87 22.87
N LEU A 461 40.60 5.16 23.44
CA LEU A 461 39.69 6.24 23.01
C LEU A 461 39.58 7.39 24.02
N ARG A 462 40.24 7.31 25.18
CA ARG A 462 40.28 8.41 26.15
C ARG A 462 41.42 9.37 25.76
N GLY A 463 41.08 10.45 25.06
CA GLY A 463 42.05 11.53 24.80
C GLY A 463 41.87 12.32 23.50
N ARG A 464 40.97 11.90 22.60
CA ARG A 464 40.62 12.72 21.41
C ARG A 464 39.44 13.62 21.71
N GLN A 465 39.71 14.76 22.33
CA GLN A 465 38.82 15.92 22.21
C GLN A 465 39.00 16.50 20.80
N SER A 466 38.04 16.23 19.92
CA SER A 466 37.74 17.12 18.80
C SER A 466 36.23 17.16 18.65
N ALA A 467 35.68 18.35 18.82
CA ALA A 467 34.27 18.67 18.72
C ALA A 467 33.78 18.36 17.29
N GLU A 468 33.14 17.20 17.11
CA GLU A 468 32.32 16.84 15.93
C GLU A 468 31.64 15.46 16.08
N ALA A 469 31.98 14.67 17.10
CA ALA A 469 31.39 13.34 17.33
C ALA A 469 30.17 13.41 18.26
N SER A 470 29.01 13.81 17.72
CA SER A 470 27.68 13.43 18.22
C SER A 470 26.61 13.70 17.15
N LYS A 471 26.74 13.06 15.99
CA LYS A 471 25.57 12.74 15.15
C LYS A 471 25.29 11.27 15.36
N ASN A 472 24.09 10.94 15.84
CA ASN A 472 23.62 9.57 15.94
C ASN A 472 23.61 8.97 14.52
N PHE A 473 24.62 8.18 14.19
CA PHE A 473 24.65 7.43 12.93
C PHE A 473 23.53 6.39 12.99
N SER A 474 22.45 6.64 12.25
CA SER A 474 21.34 5.71 12.11
C SER A 474 21.37 5.14 10.70
N LEU A 475 21.42 3.81 10.58
CA LEU A 475 21.25 3.13 9.28
C LEU A 475 19.82 3.29 8.72
N ALA A 476 18.86 3.73 9.54
CA ALA A 476 17.47 3.86 9.15
C ALA A 476 17.14 5.20 8.47
N HIS A 477 17.91 6.26 8.72
CA HIS A 477 17.64 7.61 8.21
C HIS A 477 18.88 8.14 7.48
N SER A 478 18.74 8.56 6.22
CA SER A 478 19.87 9.17 5.47
C SER A 478 20.12 10.61 5.94
N GLU A 479 21.31 11.15 5.66
CA GLU A 479 21.64 12.56 5.96
C GLU A 479 20.90 13.57 5.05
N ASP A 480 20.06 13.09 4.11
CA ASP A 480 19.26 13.96 3.25
C ASP A 480 18.11 14.57 4.06
N GLU A 481 18.29 15.83 4.45
CA GLU A 481 17.29 16.58 5.21
C GLU A 481 16.06 16.90 4.35
N ALA A 482 14.86 16.73 4.93
CA ALA A 482 13.61 17.11 4.30
C ALA A 482 13.66 18.57 3.83
N GLY A 483 13.24 18.82 2.60
CA GLY A 483 13.49 20.12 1.98
C GLY A 483 12.71 20.36 0.70
N ARG A 484 12.58 21.64 0.35
CA ARG A 484 11.95 22.03 -0.91
C ARG A 484 12.86 21.65 -2.07
N ILE A 485 12.31 20.93 -3.05
CA ILE A 485 13.04 20.57 -4.25
C ILE A 485 13.13 21.83 -5.11
N LYS A 486 14.33 22.41 -5.18
CA LYS A 486 14.59 23.55 -6.07
C LYS A 486 14.61 23.00 -7.50
N GLY A 487 13.73 23.50 -8.36
CA GLY A 487 13.63 23.08 -9.75
C GLY A 487 15.02 23.09 -10.40
N VAL A 488 15.40 21.96 -11.00
CA VAL A 488 16.66 21.83 -11.75
C VAL A 488 16.51 22.64 -13.04
N PHE A 489 16.71 23.95 -12.93
CA PHE A 489 17.22 24.79 -14.00
C PHE A 489 18.56 25.36 -13.53
N GLN A 490 19.51 24.47 -13.23
CA GLN A 490 20.89 24.86 -13.46
C GLN A 490 21.08 24.80 -14.98
N ARG A 491 21.22 25.98 -15.61
CA ARG A 491 21.87 26.06 -16.92
C ARG A 491 23.15 25.21 -16.82
N PRO A 492 23.38 24.22 -17.69
CA PRO A 492 24.67 23.56 -17.72
C PRO A 492 25.69 24.68 -17.94
N LYS A 493 26.61 24.86 -16.98
CA LYS A 493 27.82 25.63 -17.25
C LYS A 493 28.46 24.98 -18.47
N PRO A 494 28.88 25.75 -19.49
CA PRO A 494 29.44 25.15 -20.70
C PRO A 494 30.66 24.32 -20.31
N THR A 495 30.53 23.00 -20.39
CA THR A 495 31.61 22.05 -20.17
C THR A 495 32.34 21.86 -21.49
N VAL A 496 33.65 22.12 -21.47
CA VAL A 496 34.56 21.71 -22.53
C VAL A 496 34.64 20.16 -22.51
N PRO A 497 34.51 19.47 -23.66
CA PRO A 497 34.54 18.01 -23.72
C PRO A 497 35.89 17.44 -23.26
N GLY A 498 35.88 16.39 -22.42
CA GLY A 498 37.05 15.53 -22.17
C GLY A 498 37.71 15.56 -20.78
N GLY A 499 36.99 15.79 -19.68
CA GLY A 499 37.58 15.69 -18.34
C GLY A 499 36.62 15.19 -17.26
N GLU A 500 36.85 13.98 -16.75
CA GLU A 500 36.19 13.42 -15.57
C GLU A 500 36.62 14.17 -14.30
N PHE A 501 35.65 14.65 -13.52
CA PHE A 501 35.92 15.19 -12.18
C PHE A 501 35.66 14.12 -11.10
N VAL A 502 36.75 13.58 -10.58
CA VAL A 502 36.81 12.86 -9.31
C VAL A 502 36.58 13.87 -8.17
N SER A 503 35.67 13.55 -7.24
CA SER A 503 35.34 14.42 -6.10
C SER A 503 36.56 14.74 -5.22
N LYS A 504 36.60 15.92 -4.59
CA LYS A 504 37.69 16.34 -3.67
C LYS A 504 37.93 15.34 -2.53
N SER A 505 36.91 14.56 -2.14
CA SER A 505 37.01 13.47 -1.16
C SER A 505 37.72 12.24 -1.73
N ALA A 506 37.46 11.88 -2.99
CA ALA A 506 38.15 10.80 -3.68
C ALA A 506 39.63 11.14 -3.98
N ALA A 507 39.96 12.40 -4.30
CA ALA A 507 41.36 12.84 -4.48
C ALA A 507 42.18 12.79 -3.18
N ARG A 508 41.57 13.08 -2.02
CA ARG A 508 42.23 12.97 -0.70
C ARG A 508 42.46 11.51 -0.30
N ASN A 509 41.52 10.62 -0.58
CA ASN A 509 41.68 9.19 -0.30
C ASN A 509 42.71 8.53 -1.24
N ALA A 510 42.80 8.96 -2.50
CA ALA A 510 43.83 8.52 -3.44
C ALA A 510 45.24 8.94 -2.96
N LYS A 511 45.43 10.19 -2.51
CA LYS A 511 46.71 10.65 -1.92
C LYS A 511 47.09 9.89 -0.65
N ARG A 512 46.12 9.52 0.20
CA ARG A 512 46.37 8.74 1.43
C ARG A 512 46.74 7.28 1.14
N ARG A 513 46.21 6.69 0.06
CA ARG A 513 46.57 5.35 -0.42
C ARG A 513 47.93 5.33 -1.13
N ALA A 514 48.27 6.36 -1.91
CA ALA A 514 49.57 6.51 -2.56
C ALA A 514 50.72 6.63 -1.54
N LYS A 515 50.52 7.42 -0.47
CA LYS A 515 51.52 7.60 0.60
C LYS A 515 51.72 6.35 1.49
N LYS A 516 50.77 5.41 1.45
CA LYS A 516 50.85 4.11 2.15
C LYS A 516 51.50 3.02 1.28
N LYS A 517 51.48 3.18 -0.05
CA LYS A 517 52.21 2.32 -1.00
C LYS A 517 53.70 2.70 -1.10
N SER A 518 54.03 4.00 -1.09
CA SER A 518 55.42 4.47 -1.11
C SER A 518 56.24 4.18 0.15
N ALA A 519 55.62 3.62 1.21
CA ALA A 519 56.30 3.18 2.42
C ALA A 519 56.52 1.65 2.46
N LYS A 520 56.12 0.93 1.40
CA LYS A 520 56.21 -0.54 1.34
C LYS A 520 57.08 -1.07 0.18
N ASP A 521 57.59 -0.18 -0.68
CA ASP A 521 58.45 -0.52 -1.84
C ASP A 521 59.92 -0.14 -1.59
N VAL A 522 60.46 -0.52 -0.43
CA VAL A 522 61.90 -0.72 -0.24
C VAL A 522 62.08 -2.15 0.26
N ASP A 523 61.78 -3.12 -0.61
CA ASP A 523 62.48 -4.39 -0.66
C ASP A 523 61.98 -5.22 -1.86
N LYS A 524 62.95 -5.67 -2.67
CA LYS A 524 62.89 -6.62 -3.80
C LYS A 524 62.49 -6.09 -5.20
N ALA A 525 63.55 -5.82 -5.98
CA ALA A 525 63.70 -6.29 -7.37
C ALA A 525 63.74 -7.85 -7.38
N ASP A 526 63.51 -8.63 -8.44
CA ASP A 526 63.56 -8.49 -9.90
C ASP A 526 62.79 -9.70 -10.52
N GLU A 527 62.64 -9.68 -11.84
CA GLU A 527 62.26 -10.73 -12.81
C GLU A 527 60.82 -10.85 -13.36
N THR A 528 60.79 -10.70 -14.68
CA THR A 528 59.73 -10.68 -15.70
C THR A 528 59.30 -12.06 -16.21
N GLN A 529 58.01 -12.25 -16.52
CA GLN A 529 57.49 -12.54 -17.90
C GLN A 529 55.96 -12.80 -17.94
N GLU A 530 55.32 -12.10 -18.89
CA GLU A 530 54.16 -12.39 -19.77
C GLU A 530 52.80 -12.98 -19.30
N THR A 531 51.76 -12.50 -19.98
CA THR A 531 50.29 -12.45 -19.82
C THR A 531 49.50 -13.73 -20.22
N PRO A 532 48.13 -13.74 -20.25
CA PRO A 532 47.14 -13.43 -19.22
C PRO A 532 46.07 -14.56 -19.05
N MET A 533 45.38 -14.63 -17.91
CA MET A 533 44.26 -15.56 -17.70
C MET A 533 43.02 -14.82 -17.15
N GLU A 534 41.87 -15.15 -17.74
CA GLU A 534 40.51 -14.86 -17.28
C GLU A 534 40.25 -15.40 -15.86
N SER A 535 39.31 -14.81 -15.13
CA SER A 535 38.37 -15.59 -14.30
C SER A 535 37.29 -14.75 -13.62
N GLU A 536 36.16 -15.43 -13.55
CA GLU A 536 34.92 -15.24 -12.80
C GLU A 536 35.10 -15.11 -11.28
N GLY A 537 33.99 -14.84 -10.57
CA GLY A 537 33.81 -15.36 -9.22
C GLY A 537 33.07 -14.46 -8.24
N ALA A 538 31.74 -14.53 -8.25
CA ALA A 538 30.87 -14.09 -7.17
C ALA A 538 30.77 -15.17 -6.07
N ALA A 539 30.59 -14.78 -4.82
CA ALA A 539 30.22 -15.68 -3.72
C ALA A 539 29.01 -15.14 -2.96
N HIS A 540 27.93 -15.93 -2.95
CA HIS A 540 26.74 -15.79 -2.09
C HIS A 540 26.83 -16.77 -0.91
N GLN A 541 26.27 -16.40 0.24
CA GLN A 541 25.97 -17.28 1.37
C GLN A 541 24.46 -17.26 1.65
N GLU A 542 23.89 -18.45 1.86
CA GLU A 542 22.50 -18.77 2.21
C GLU A 542 22.42 -19.48 3.57
N PHE A 543 21.27 -19.36 4.26
CA PHE A 543 20.69 -20.30 5.25
C PHE A 543 19.16 -20.00 5.41
N PRO A 544 18.31 -20.86 6.03
CA PRO A 544 17.76 -22.11 5.52
C PRO A 544 16.20 -22.15 5.55
N ALA A 545 15.59 -23.17 4.93
CA ALA A 545 14.12 -23.35 4.83
C ALA A 545 13.59 -24.43 5.79
N ALA A 546 12.41 -24.19 6.37
CA ALA A 546 11.65 -25.09 7.23
C ALA A 546 10.66 -25.97 6.43
N GLU A 547 10.39 -27.16 6.98
CA GLU A 547 9.68 -28.31 6.42
C GLU A 547 8.19 -28.28 6.78
N VAL A 548 7.29 -28.62 5.84
CA VAL A 548 5.85 -28.82 6.11
C VAL A 548 5.32 -30.01 5.29
N GLU A 549 4.70 -30.96 5.99
CA GLU A 549 4.05 -32.18 5.48
C GLU A 549 2.74 -31.93 4.70
N PRO A 550 2.29 -32.87 3.83
CA PRO A 550 1.09 -32.71 3.01
C PRO A 550 -0.17 -33.37 3.61
N PRO A 551 -1.39 -32.83 3.40
CA PRO A 551 -2.62 -33.54 3.69
C PRO A 551 -3.13 -34.37 2.50
N SER A 552 -3.82 -35.46 2.87
CA SER A 552 -4.43 -36.54 2.09
C SER A 552 -5.51 -36.09 1.08
N ALA A 553 -5.71 -36.92 0.06
CA ALA A 553 -6.59 -36.74 -1.09
C ALA A 553 -7.99 -37.35 -0.93
N THR A 554 -8.97 -36.82 -1.67
CA THR A 554 -10.07 -37.57 -2.30
C THR A 554 -10.47 -36.92 -3.63
N ALA A 555 -10.83 -37.76 -4.61
CA ALA A 555 -10.77 -37.58 -6.07
C ALA A 555 -12.01 -36.94 -6.73
N ASP A 556 -11.83 -36.34 -7.93
CA ASP A 556 -12.45 -36.83 -9.17
C ASP A 556 -11.73 -36.30 -10.45
N GLU A 557 -11.70 -37.13 -11.50
CA GLU A 557 -10.89 -37.11 -12.73
C GLU A 557 -11.48 -36.22 -13.85
N GLY A 558 -10.82 -35.85 -14.95
CA GLY A 558 -9.52 -36.20 -15.52
C GLY A 558 -9.20 -35.17 -16.62
N THR A 559 -7.99 -34.59 -16.53
CA THR A 559 -7.26 -33.76 -17.54
C THR A 559 -6.09 -33.04 -16.84
N SER A 560 -6.08 -32.94 -15.50
CA SER A 560 -4.99 -32.36 -14.70
C SER A 560 -3.80 -33.31 -14.50
N GLY A 561 -4.05 -34.63 -14.33
CA GLY A 561 -3.02 -35.60 -13.94
C GLY A 561 -1.88 -35.77 -14.94
N GLU A 562 -2.13 -35.59 -16.24
CA GLU A 562 -1.10 -35.74 -17.29
C GLU A 562 -0.16 -34.52 -17.34
N VAL A 563 -0.72 -33.32 -17.13
CA VAL A 563 0.04 -32.06 -17.02
C VAL A 563 0.90 -32.07 -15.76
N ASP A 564 0.39 -32.62 -14.65
CA ASP A 564 1.12 -32.69 -13.38
C ASP A 564 2.23 -33.76 -13.41
N LYS A 565 2.00 -34.90 -14.08
CA LYS A 565 3.05 -35.89 -14.37
C LYS A 565 4.18 -35.29 -15.22
N ALA A 566 3.86 -34.56 -16.29
CA ALA A 566 4.85 -33.93 -17.16
C ALA A 566 5.69 -32.86 -16.43
N LYS A 567 5.07 -32.06 -15.54
CA LYS A 567 5.79 -31.09 -14.71
C LYS A 567 6.74 -31.79 -13.73
N ARG A 568 6.30 -32.89 -13.10
CA ARG A 568 7.10 -33.65 -12.14
C ARG A 568 8.32 -34.32 -12.80
N ILE A 569 8.13 -34.87 -13.99
CA ILE A 569 9.21 -35.40 -14.84
C ILE A 569 10.27 -34.32 -15.12
N ARG A 570 9.86 -33.13 -15.57
CA ARG A 570 10.79 -32.02 -15.88
C ARG A 570 11.58 -31.56 -14.66
N ALA A 571 10.94 -31.53 -13.48
CA ALA A 571 11.58 -31.17 -12.23
C ALA A 571 12.64 -32.19 -11.82
N LEU A 572 12.35 -33.49 -11.94
CA LEU A 572 13.30 -34.57 -11.61
C LEU A 572 14.47 -34.61 -12.60
N GLN A 573 14.23 -34.44 -13.91
CA GLN A 573 15.31 -34.32 -14.91
C GLN A 573 16.20 -33.10 -14.69
N LYS A 574 15.66 -31.99 -14.16
CA LYS A 574 16.47 -30.83 -13.77
C LYS A 574 17.35 -31.13 -12.55
N LYS A 575 16.83 -31.86 -11.56
CA LYS A 575 17.62 -32.32 -10.40
C LYS A 575 18.74 -33.26 -10.83
N LEU A 576 18.47 -34.20 -11.74
CA LEU A 576 19.48 -35.14 -12.24
C LEU A 576 20.65 -34.42 -12.92
N ARG A 577 20.38 -33.44 -13.80
CA ARG A 577 21.44 -32.61 -14.42
C ARG A 577 22.27 -31.82 -13.41
N GLN A 578 21.65 -31.34 -12.33
CA GLN A 578 22.39 -30.64 -11.26
C GLN A 578 23.31 -31.60 -10.50
N ILE A 579 22.89 -32.85 -10.30
CA ILE A 579 23.71 -33.89 -9.67
C ILE A 579 24.89 -34.27 -10.58
N GLU A 580 24.66 -34.42 -11.88
CA GLU A 580 25.72 -34.70 -12.87
C GLU A 580 26.78 -33.59 -12.88
N GLN A 581 26.37 -32.32 -12.90
CA GLN A 581 27.30 -31.18 -12.82
C GLN A 581 28.11 -31.16 -11.51
N LEU A 582 27.51 -31.58 -10.39
CA LEU A 582 28.21 -31.67 -9.11
C LEU A 582 29.20 -32.84 -9.07
N LYS A 583 28.89 -33.95 -9.76
CA LYS A 583 29.82 -35.08 -9.93
C LYS A 583 30.99 -34.71 -10.85
N GLU A 584 30.72 -34.04 -11.97
CA GLU A 584 31.78 -33.54 -12.86
C GLU A 584 32.73 -32.60 -12.12
N LYS A 585 32.21 -31.69 -11.28
CA LYS A 585 33.04 -30.81 -10.44
C LYS A 585 33.85 -31.57 -9.38
N ARG A 586 33.28 -32.62 -8.80
CA ARG A 586 33.99 -33.52 -7.88
C ARG A 586 35.16 -34.22 -8.57
N ASP A 587 34.89 -34.76 -9.76
CA ASP A 587 35.82 -35.60 -10.51
C ASP A 587 36.89 -34.75 -11.23
N ALA A 588 36.58 -33.48 -11.54
CA ALA A 588 37.52 -32.47 -12.02
C ALA A 588 38.43 -31.88 -10.92
N GLY A 589 38.19 -32.22 -9.64
CA GLY A 589 38.98 -31.75 -8.50
C GLY A 589 38.83 -30.26 -8.20
N GLU A 590 37.75 -29.60 -8.67
CA GLU A 590 37.46 -28.19 -8.41
C GLU A 590 36.95 -27.98 -6.97
N GLY A 591 37.87 -27.99 -6.02
CA GLY A 591 37.63 -27.62 -4.63
C GLY A 591 36.85 -28.64 -3.81
N ALA A 592 36.90 -28.48 -2.48
CA ALA A 592 36.14 -29.33 -1.56
C ALA A 592 34.64 -29.00 -1.67
N LEU A 593 33.84 -29.95 -2.15
CA LEU A 593 32.39 -29.83 -2.17
C LEU A 593 31.84 -29.66 -0.75
N GLN A 594 30.85 -28.78 -0.59
CA GLN A 594 30.20 -28.59 0.70
C GLN A 594 29.38 -29.83 1.09
N PRO A 595 29.20 -30.12 2.39
CA PRO A 595 28.43 -31.28 2.86
C PRO A 595 27.02 -31.37 2.23
N THR A 596 26.35 -30.23 2.08
CA THR A 596 25.02 -30.14 1.44
C THR A 596 25.03 -30.48 -0.05
N GLN A 597 26.17 -30.36 -0.74
CA GLN A 597 26.33 -30.77 -2.14
C GLN A 597 26.60 -32.28 -2.24
N LEU A 598 27.31 -32.86 -1.27
CA LEU A 598 27.50 -34.30 -1.18
C LEU A 598 26.19 -35.03 -0.87
N ASP A 599 25.36 -34.46 0.01
CA ASP A 599 24.01 -34.98 0.29
C ASP A 599 23.13 -34.97 -0.96
N LYS A 600 23.21 -33.92 -1.78
CA LYS A 600 22.49 -33.86 -3.07
C LYS A 600 22.97 -34.94 -4.05
N ILE A 601 24.28 -35.21 -4.11
CA ILE A 601 24.81 -36.31 -4.93
C ILE A 601 24.30 -37.67 -4.41
N ALA A 602 24.13 -37.84 -3.10
CA ALA A 602 23.62 -39.08 -2.51
C ALA A 602 22.15 -39.37 -2.88
N THR A 603 21.34 -38.34 -3.15
CA THR A 603 19.93 -38.50 -3.55
C THR A 603 19.72 -38.98 -5.01
N GLU A 604 20.77 -39.18 -5.78
CA GLU A 604 20.69 -39.57 -7.20
C GLU A 604 19.87 -40.84 -7.45
N GLN A 605 20.11 -41.88 -6.65
CA GLN A 605 19.43 -43.17 -6.81
C GLN A 605 17.93 -43.05 -6.53
N GLU A 606 17.53 -42.14 -5.64
CA GLU A 606 16.12 -41.85 -5.34
C GLU A 606 15.46 -41.10 -6.50
N VAL A 607 16.15 -40.10 -7.07
CA VAL A 607 15.66 -39.34 -8.23
C VAL A 607 15.49 -40.25 -9.46
N LEU A 608 16.43 -41.17 -9.70
CA LEU A 608 16.31 -42.16 -10.79
C LEU A 608 15.17 -43.15 -10.55
N LYS A 609 14.97 -43.59 -9.30
CA LYS A 609 13.86 -44.46 -8.93
C LYS A 609 12.50 -43.78 -9.12
N GLU A 610 12.38 -42.49 -8.79
CA GLU A 610 11.18 -41.70 -9.04
C GLU A 610 10.90 -41.49 -10.55
N LEU A 611 11.94 -41.26 -11.36
CA LEU A 611 11.79 -41.16 -12.82
C LEU A 611 11.31 -42.48 -13.44
N ARG A 612 11.84 -43.62 -12.99
CA ARG A 612 11.37 -44.95 -13.43
C ARG A 612 9.92 -45.20 -13.01
N ALA A 613 9.53 -44.81 -11.80
CA ALA A 613 8.14 -44.91 -11.35
C ALA A 613 7.16 -44.05 -12.18
N LEU A 614 7.66 -42.98 -12.82
CA LEU A 614 6.90 -42.11 -13.72
C LEU A 614 6.98 -42.55 -15.19
N GLY A 615 7.55 -43.73 -15.48
CA GLY A 615 7.58 -44.32 -16.82
C GLY A 615 8.75 -43.87 -17.71
N ILE A 616 9.77 -43.21 -17.14
CA ILE A 616 11.00 -42.87 -17.85
C ILE A 616 12.06 -43.92 -17.49
N THR A 617 12.24 -44.89 -18.36
CA THR A 617 13.42 -45.78 -18.38
C THR A 617 14.53 -45.12 -19.17
N GLU A 618 15.77 -45.29 -18.69
CA GLU A 618 17.02 -44.73 -19.27
C GLU A 618 17.11 -44.80 -20.79
#